data_AF-A0A6F8YSC6-F1
#
_entry.id   AF-A0A6F8YSC6-F1
#
_cell.length_a   1.000
_cell.length_b   1.000
_cell.length_c   1.000
_cell.angle_alpha   90.00
_cell.angle_beta   90.00
_cell.angle_gamma   90.00
#
_symmetry.space_group_name_H-M   'P 1'
#
loop_
_entity.id
_entity.type
_entity.pdbx_description
1 polymer ?
#
loop_
_entity_poly.entity_id
_entity_poly.type
_entity_poly.pdbx_seq_one_letter_code
_entity_poly.pdbx_strand_id
1 'polypeptide(L)'
;MGIAAGNSDTRTREDYEKEVAGYLSTATELLTRRAIWRLYRYEPALLHLEVANSTDLGYTGVRLTVHIPGDVKSYPEDWVDIGEREPATLPRPPRPLGTPKPFEAMLPNLYRPPLSFDPPALESFGSGPGYTVRDTGSVTVENDEFEVRPHETITPDAVPLTLSDGMGAELTATWSATAAQVRGRLDGTFVLVVTASTLDLSDLDTF
;
A
#
# COMPACT_ATOMS: atom_id res chain seq x y z
N MET A 1 17.46 42.24 -36.70
CA MET A 1 17.00 40.83 -36.65
C MET A 1 18.14 40.00 -36.08
N GLY A 2 18.09 39.68 -34.79
CA GLY A 2 19.10 38.84 -34.14
C GLY A 2 18.57 37.41 -34.04
N ILE A 3 19.21 36.47 -34.73
CA ILE A 3 18.91 35.04 -34.60
C ILE A 3 19.58 34.58 -33.30
N ALA A 4 18.80 34.27 -32.27
CA ALA A 4 19.30 33.59 -31.09
C ALA A 4 19.78 32.20 -31.52
N ALA A 5 21.11 32.01 -31.59
CA ALA A 5 21.70 30.70 -31.78
C ALA A 5 21.34 29.85 -30.56
N GLY A 6 20.41 28.92 -30.73
CA GLY A 6 20.13 27.91 -29.72
C GLY A 6 21.40 27.12 -29.46
N ASN A 7 21.83 27.04 -28.20
CA ASN A 7 23.03 26.29 -27.83
C ASN A 7 22.88 24.84 -28.31
N SER A 8 23.81 24.40 -29.14
CA SER A 8 23.90 23.03 -29.63
C SER A 8 23.97 22.06 -28.45
N ASP A 9 23.29 20.92 -28.56
CA ASP A 9 23.36 19.86 -27.55
C ASP A 9 24.80 19.37 -27.39
N THR A 10 25.36 19.52 -26.19
CA THR A 10 26.75 19.14 -25.87
C THR A 10 26.86 17.72 -25.32
N ARG A 11 25.74 17.01 -25.16
CA ARG A 11 25.73 15.64 -24.64
C ARG A 11 26.37 14.68 -25.65
N THR A 12 27.23 13.80 -25.18
CA THR A 12 27.68 12.65 -25.98
C THR A 12 26.58 11.57 -26.01
N ARG A 13 26.72 10.59 -26.91
CA ARG A 13 25.84 9.40 -26.90
C ARG A 13 25.90 8.68 -25.55
N GLU A 14 27.08 8.53 -24.98
CA GLU A 14 27.29 7.88 -23.68
C GLU A 14 26.60 8.66 -22.54
N ASP A 15 26.66 9.99 -22.55
CA ASP A 15 25.97 10.83 -21.57
C ASP A 15 24.45 10.67 -21.67
N TYR A 16 23.92 10.60 -22.89
CA TYR A 16 22.49 10.37 -23.12
C TYR A 16 22.04 8.98 -22.70
N GLU A 17 22.84 7.94 -22.95
CA GLU A 17 22.54 6.59 -22.49
C GLU A 17 22.50 6.50 -20.96
N LYS A 18 23.42 7.18 -20.27
CA LYS A 18 23.39 7.32 -18.79
C LYS A 18 22.16 8.09 -18.31
N GLU A 19 21.80 9.17 -18.99
CA GLU A 19 20.60 9.96 -18.67
C GLU A 19 19.32 9.13 -18.82
N VAL A 20 19.20 8.34 -19.89
CA VAL A 20 18.07 7.43 -20.14
C VAL A 20 18.03 6.31 -19.10
N ALA A 21 19.16 5.69 -18.79
CA ALA A 21 19.23 4.64 -17.77
C ALA A 21 18.80 5.17 -16.39
N GLY A 22 19.27 6.36 -16.01
CA GLY A 22 18.85 7.04 -14.78
C GLY A 22 17.35 7.33 -14.78
N TYR A 23 16.83 7.88 -15.88
CA TYR A 23 15.40 8.12 -16.03
C TYR A 23 14.56 6.85 -15.88
N LEU A 24 14.92 5.75 -16.55
CA LEU A 24 14.16 4.50 -16.48
C LEU A 24 14.18 3.91 -15.08
N SER A 25 15.33 3.99 -14.38
CA SER A 25 15.43 3.55 -12.99
C SER A 25 14.50 4.36 -12.07
N THR A 26 14.56 5.69 -12.15
CA THR A 26 13.68 6.56 -11.35
C THR A 26 12.21 6.41 -11.72
N ALA A 27 11.88 6.31 -13.01
CA ALA A 27 10.52 6.12 -13.47
C ALA A 27 9.94 4.78 -12.97
N THR A 28 10.72 3.71 -13.00
CA THR A 28 10.31 2.39 -12.48
C THR A 28 9.99 2.46 -11.00
N GLU A 29 10.87 3.07 -10.20
CA GLU A 29 10.65 3.25 -8.76
C GLU A 29 9.35 4.02 -8.49
N LEU A 30 9.15 5.15 -9.18
CA LEU A 30 8.00 6.02 -8.96
C LEU A 30 6.68 5.40 -9.45
N LEU A 31 6.71 4.61 -10.54
CA LEU A 31 5.56 3.83 -10.99
C LEU A 31 5.19 2.74 -9.98
N THR A 32 6.16 2.02 -9.42
CA THR A 32 5.92 1.04 -8.35
C THR A 32 5.28 1.70 -7.13
N ARG A 33 5.81 2.86 -6.71
CA ARG A 33 5.23 3.62 -5.58
C ARG A 33 3.80 4.07 -5.87
N ARG A 34 3.49 4.47 -7.10
CA ARG A 34 2.10 4.79 -7.51
C ARG A 34 1.20 3.57 -7.48
N ALA A 35 1.67 2.42 -7.95
CA ALA A 35 0.91 1.18 -7.91
C ALA A 35 0.56 0.80 -6.45
N ILE A 36 1.53 0.84 -5.55
CA ILE A 36 1.33 0.63 -4.11
C ILE A 36 0.35 1.66 -3.53
N TRP A 37 0.52 2.94 -3.86
CA TRP A 37 -0.36 4.02 -3.40
C TRP A 37 -1.82 3.81 -3.81
N ARG A 38 -2.06 3.33 -5.04
CA ARG A 38 -3.41 3.00 -5.53
C ARG A 38 -3.96 1.76 -4.84
N LEU A 39 -3.15 0.71 -4.73
CA LEU A 39 -3.51 -0.54 -4.08
C LEU A 39 -3.94 -0.29 -2.62
N TYR A 40 -3.23 0.57 -1.89
CA TYR A 40 -3.56 0.93 -0.51
C TYR A 40 -4.92 1.65 -0.35
N ARG A 41 -5.42 2.30 -1.41
CA ARG A 41 -6.73 2.97 -1.43
C ARG A 41 -7.82 2.15 -2.11
N TYR A 42 -7.47 0.96 -2.58
CA TYR A 42 -8.38 0.11 -3.29
C TYR A 42 -9.11 -0.77 -2.27
N GLU A 43 -10.30 -0.32 -1.87
CA GLU A 43 -11.17 -0.97 -0.88
C GLU A 43 -11.25 -2.50 -1.01
N PRO A 44 -11.37 -3.10 -2.21
CA PRO A 44 -11.44 -4.56 -2.33
C PRO A 44 -10.15 -5.31 -1.94
N ALA A 45 -9.03 -4.62 -1.72
CA ALA A 45 -7.79 -5.19 -1.19
C ALA A 45 -7.65 -5.02 0.34
N LEU A 46 -8.68 -4.49 1.00
CA LEU A 46 -8.73 -4.30 2.46
C LEU A 46 -9.72 -5.28 3.08
N LEU A 47 -9.34 -5.86 4.22
CA LEU A 47 -10.25 -6.63 5.06
C LEU A 47 -11.06 -5.68 5.94
N HIS A 48 -12.34 -5.55 5.64
CA HIS A 48 -13.31 -4.85 6.49
C HIS A 48 -14.02 -5.85 7.39
N LEU A 49 -14.06 -5.55 8.68
CA LEU A 49 -14.77 -6.33 9.67
C LEU A 49 -15.89 -5.47 10.26
N GLU A 50 -17.04 -6.09 10.52
CA GLU A 50 -18.13 -5.48 11.29
C GLU A 50 -18.35 -6.32 12.55
N VAL A 51 -18.31 -5.66 13.70
CA VAL A 51 -18.53 -6.30 15.00
C VAL A 51 -19.84 -5.78 15.56
N ALA A 52 -20.86 -6.63 15.54
CA ALA A 52 -22.19 -6.30 16.05
C ALA A 52 -22.42 -6.95 17.42
N ASN A 53 -22.84 -6.14 18.40
CA ASN A 53 -23.31 -6.63 19.69
C ASN A 53 -24.85 -6.70 19.67
N SER A 54 -25.40 -7.89 19.47
CA SER A 54 -26.85 -8.10 19.44
C SER A 54 -27.50 -8.25 20.83
N THR A 55 -26.79 -7.91 21.91
CA THR A 55 -27.25 -8.12 23.29
C THR A 55 -27.61 -6.80 23.97
N ASP A 56 -28.31 -6.90 25.10
CA ASP A 56 -28.63 -5.74 25.95
C ASP A 56 -27.47 -5.33 26.88
N LEU A 57 -26.32 -6.02 26.79
CA LEU A 57 -25.15 -5.77 27.63
C LEU A 57 -24.08 -5.00 26.85
N GLY A 58 -23.41 -4.04 27.50
CA GLY A 58 -22.24 -3.39 26.94
C GLY A 58 -20.98 -4.21 27.23
N TYR A 59 -20.05 -4.23 26.28
CA TYR A 59 -18.76 -4.90 26.42
C TYR A 59 -17.62 -3.90 26.31
N THR A 60 -16.75 -3.87 27.32
CA THR A 60 -15.53 -3.04 27.34
C THR A 60 -14.29 -3.91 27.26
N GLY A 61 -13.22 -3.40 26.64
CA GLY A 61 -11.97 -4.15 26.51
C GLY A 61 -12.16 -5.40 25.65
N VAL A 62 -12.93 -5.27 24.57
CA VAL A 62 -13.15 -6.35 23.61
C VAL A 62 -11.86 -6.51 22.82
N ARG A 63 -11.30 -7.72 22.85
CA ARG A 63 -10.15 -8.11 22.04
C ARG A 63 -10.63 -9.10 21.00
N LEU A 64 -10.53 -8.71 19.73
CA LEU A 64 -10.88 -9.53 18.58
C LEU A 64 -9.61 -10.08 17.94
N THR A 65 -9.61 -11.39 17.68
CA THR A 65 -8.56 -12.07 16.91
C THR A 65 -9.20 -12.79 15.75
N VAL A 66 -8.70 -12.52 14.54
CA VAL A 66 -9.13 -13.17 13.30
C VAL A 66 -7.96 -13.93 12.70
N HIS A 67 -8.17 -15.20 12.41
CA HIS A 67 -7.20 -16.06 11.72
C HIS A 67 -7.73 -16.39 10.32
N ILE A 68 -6.93 -16.07 9.31
CA ILE A 68 -7.22 -16.30 7.90
C ILE A 68 -6.20 -17.31 7.38
N PRO A 69 -6.65 -18.54 7.02
CA PRO A 69 -5.78 -19.54 6.44
C PRO A 69 -5.47 -19.23 4.97
N GLY A 70 -4.41 -19.83 4.43
CA GLY A 70 -4.00 -19.67 3.03
C GLY A 70 -2.74 -18.83 2.87
N ASP A 71 -2.31 -18.61 1.63
CA ASP A 71 -1.16 -17.77 1.29
C ASP A 71 -1.57 -16.28 1.30
N VAL A 72 -1.95 -15.85 2.49
CA VAL A 72 -2.36 -14.49 2.84
C VAL A 72 -1.21 -13.82 3.55
N LYS A 73 -0.91 -12.58 3.17
CA LYS A 73 0.18 -11.79 3.75
C LYS A 73 -0.27 -10.38 4.07
N SER A 74 0.24 -9.80 5.16
CA SER A 74 0.08 -8.38 5.44
C SER A 74 0.86 -7.55 4.42
N TYR A 75 0.49 -6.28 4.25
CA TYR A 75 1.35 -5.38 3.50
C TYR A 75 2.68 -5.19 4.23
N PRO A 76 3.80 -5.15 3.49
CA PRO A 76 5.07 -4.70 4.04
C PRO A 76 4.93 -3.31 4.68
N GLU A 77 5.62 -3.08 5.80
CA GLU A 77 5.56 -1.81 6.55
C GLU A 77 5.92 -0.60 5.69
N ASP A 78 6.91 -0.74 4.81
CA ASP A 78 7.33 0.29 3.85
C ASP A 78 6.23 0.64 2.82
N TRP A 79 5.29 -0.28 2.56
CA TRP A 79 4.15 0.00 1.68
C TRP A 79 3.10 0.85 2.37
N VAL A 80 2.93 0.72 3.69
CA VAL A 80 2.01 1.55 4.48
C VAL A 80 2.45 3.01 4.38
N ASP A 81 3.74 3.27 4.60
CA ASP A 81 4.37 4.58 4.47
C ASP A 81 4.18 5.23 3.09
N ILE A 82 4.23 4.41 2.03
CA ILE A 82 3.97 4.87 0.65
C ILE A 82 2.48 5.16 0.44
N GLY A 83 1.61 4.29 0.96
CA GLY A 83 0.17 4.41 0.92
C GLY A 83 -0.32 5.71 1.55
N GLU A 84 0.20 6.12 2.70
CA GLU A 84 -0.28 7.31 3.40
C GLU A 84 0.12 8.64 2.74
N ARG A 85 1.16 8.67 1.90
CA ARG A 85 1.69 9.89 1.27
C ARG A 85 0.94 10.27 -0.01
N GLU A 86 1.21 11.46 -0.54
CA GLU A 86 0.74 11.86 -1.87
C GLU A 86 1.40 11.03 -2.99
N PRO A 87 0.70 10.82 -4.13
CA PRO A 87 1.25 10.02 -5.23
C PRO A 87 2.50 10.69 -5.80
N ALA A 88 3.52 9.87 -6.04
CA ALA A 88 4.78 10.37 -6.55
C ALA A 88 4.63 10.97 -7.96
N THR A 89 5.33 12.07 -8.25
CA THR A 89 5.33 12.68 -9.59
C THR A 89 6.37 12.03 -10.47
N LEU A 90 5.97 11.58 -11.67
CA LEU A 90 6.90 10.96 -12.60
C LEU A 90 7.94 11.96 -13.12
N PRO A 91 9.18 11.50 -13.35
CA PRO A 91 10.21 12.35 -13.90
C PRO A 91 9.85 12.66 -15.36
N ARG A 92 10.32 13.81 -15.87
CA ARG A 92 10.16 14.12 -17.29
C ARG A 92 11.09 13.25 -18.12
N PRO A 93 10.64 12.69 -19.24
CA PRO A 93 11.50 11.92 -20.12
C PRO A 93 12.68 12.77 -20.63
N PRO A 94 13.90 12.21 -20.72
CA PRO A 94 15.05 12.85 -21.32
C PRO A 94 14.73 13.39 -22.71
N ARG A 95 15.21 14.60 -23.01
CA ARG A 95 15.04 15.18 -24.36
C ARG A 95 15.89 14.39 -25.36
N PRO A 96 15.37 14.08 -26.57
CA PRO A 96 16.12 13.36 -27.59
C PRO A 96 17.52 13.94 -27.81
N LEU A 97 18.51 13.08 -28.04
CA LEU A 97 19.87 13.49 -28.34
C LEU A 97 19.89 14.41 -29.57
N GLY A 98 20.60 15.55 -29.47
CA GLY A 98 20.64 16.57 -30.51
C GLY A 98 19.60 17.68 -30.36
N THR A 99 18.76 17.64 -29.32
CA THR A 99 17.78 18.70 -29.04
C THR A 99 18.46 19.91 -28.37
N PRO A 100 18.46 21.10 -29.00
CA PRO A 100 19.06 22.31 -28.42
C PRO A 100 18.49 22.62 -27.04
N LYS A 101 19.33 23.04 -26.09
CA LYS A 101 18.83 23.48 -24.78
C LYS A 101 18.08 24.81 -24.96
N PRO A 102 16.81 24.94 -24.56
CA PRO A 102 16.22 26.25 -24.40
C PRO A 102 17.05 27.03 -23.38
N PHE A 103 17.14 28.35 -23.56
CA PHE A 103 17.80 29.23 -22.61
C PHE A 103 17.02 29.19 -21.29
N GLU A 104 17.50 28.38 -20.36
CA GLU A 104 16.88 28.16 -19.07
C GLU A 104 17.31 29.31 -18.15
N ALA A 105 16.41 30.28 -17.94
CA ALA A 105 16.59 31.23 -16.85
C ALA A 105 16.71 30.42 -15.56
N MET A 106 17.81 30.61 -14.81
CA MET A 106 18.13 29.92 -13.57
C MET A 106 16.91 29.91 -12.62
N LEU A 107 16.11 28.85 -12.67
CA LEU A 107 15.30 28.42 -11.55
C LEU A 107 16.13 27.39 -10.79
N PRO A 108 16.24 27.50 -9.46
CA PRO A 108 17.07 26.61 -8.67
C PRO A 108 16.60 25.18 -8.90
N ASN A 109 17.52 24.39 -9.42
CA ASN A 109 17.41 22.96 -9.62
C ASN A 109 17.06 22.35 -8.26
N LEU A 110 15.81 21.95 -8.06
CA LEU A 110 15.38 21.19 -6.88
C LEU A 110 15.98 19.79 -7.03
N TYR A 111 17.27 19.69 -6.71
CA TYR A 111 17.99 18.44 -6.53
C TYR A 111 17.31 17.71 -5.36
N ARG A 112 16.31 16.87 -5.65
CA ARG A 112 15.86 15.86 -4.71
C ARG A 112 16.92 14.76 -4.74
N PRO A 113 17.63 14.50 -3.63
CA PRO A 113 18.58 13.41 -3.59
C PRO A 113 17.83 12.10 -3.90
N PRO A 114 18.48 11.12 -4.56
CA PRO A 114 17.93 9.79 -4.67
C PRO A 114 17.72 9.29 -3.24
N LEU A 115 16.47 9.05 -2.87
CA LEU A 115 16.18 8.27 -1.67
C LEU A 115 16.61 6.85 -2.02
N SER A 116 17.76 6.43 -1.51
CA SER A 116 18.18 5.04 -1.59
C SER A 116 17.11 4.20 -0.92
N PHE A 117 16.32 3.49 -1.72
CA PHE A 117 15.49 2.41 -1.24
C PHE A 117 16.39 1.18 -1.16
N ASP A 118 16.89 0.88 0.04
CA ASP A 118 17.33 -0.48 0.31
C ASP A 118 16.09 -1.37 0.27
N PRO A 119 16.06 -2.45 -0.52
CA PRO A 119 14.97 -3.42 -0.45
C PRO A 119 14.92 -3.92 1.00
N PRO A 120 13.79 -3.78 1.71
CA PRO A 120 13.72 -4.17 3.10
C PRO A 120 14.04 -5.65 3.22
N ALA A 121 14.89 -5.97 4.20
CA ALA A 121 15.01 -7.34 4.67
C ALA A 121 13.60 -7.82 5.06
N LEU A 122 13.27 -9.05 4.67
CA LEU A 122 11.97 -9.71 4.70
C LEU A 122 11.37 -9.96 6.12
N GLU A 123 11.53 -9.06 7.09
CA GLU A 123 11.13 -9.32 8.49
C GLU A 123 10.31 -8.23 9.19
N SER A 124 9.71 -7.27 8.48
CA SER A 124 8.76 -6.33 9.09
C SER A 124 7.31 -6.76 8.84
N PHE A 125 6.68 -7.28 9.89
CA PHE A 125 5.25 -7.61 9.94
C PHE A 125 4.41 -6.33 10.04
N GLY A 126 3.46 -6.14 9.11
CA GLY A 126 2.67 -4.92 9.01
C GLY A 126 1.66 -4.78 10.15
N SER A 127 1.97 -3.95 11.13
CA SER A 127 1.02 -3.47 12.15
C SER A 127 0.51 -2.09 11.73
N GLY A 128 -0.77 -1.82 11.96
CA GLY A 128 -1.40 -0.53 11.66
C GLY A 128 -2.01 0.09 12.91
N PRO A 129 -2.57 1.30 12.82
CA PRO A 129 -3.39 1.82 13.90
C PRO A 129 -4.55 0.85 14.18
N GLY A 130 -4.75 0.47 15.44
CA GLY A 130 -5.89 -0.35 15.85
C GLY A 130 -5.73 -1.86 15.65
N TYR A 131 -4.60 -2.36 15.13
CA TYR A 131 -4.37 -3.80 14.97
C TYR A 131 -2.89 -4.21 14.85
N THR A 132 -2.61 -5.47 15.15
CA THR A 132 -1.33 -6.15 14.89
C THR A 132 -1.55 -7.36 13.99
N VAL A 133 -0.62 -7.61 13.07
CA VAL A 133 -0.67 -8.78 12.18
C VAL A 133 0.52 -9.70 12.43
N ARG A 134 0.24 -11.01 12.48
CA ARG A 134 1.26 -12.06 12.47
C ARG A 134 1.11 -12.87 11.19
N ASP A 135 2.17 -12.92 10.40
CA ASP A 135 2.24 -13.69 9.15
C ASP A 135 3.21 -14.85 9.30
N THR A 136 2.70 -16.08 9.26
CA THR A 136 3.53 -17.30 9.28
C THR A 136 3.08 -18.29 8.22
N GLY A 137 2.74 -17.82 7.01
CA GLY A 137 2.08 -18.64 5.98
C GLY A 137 0.56 -18.80 6.19
N SER A 138 0.02 -17.95 7.06
CA SER A 138 -1.38 -17.64 7.32
C SER A 138 -1.36 -16.33 8.12
N VAL A 139 -2.45 -15.56 8.08
CA VAL A 139 -2.51 -14.27 8.75
C VAL A 139 -3.35 -14.37 10.00
N THR A 140 -2.81 -13.87 11.11
CA THR A 140 -3.59 -13.62 12.33
C THR A 140 -3.60 -12.13 12.61
N VAL A 141 -4.78 -11.54 12.61
CA VAL A 141 -5.05 -10.14 12.94
C VAL A 141 -5.55 -10.07 14.38
N GLU A 142 -4.89 -9.28 15.22
CA GLU A 142 -5.33 -8.96 16.58
C GLU A 142 -5.66 -7.47 16.63
N ASN A 143 -6.93 -7.13 16.84
CA ASN A 143 -7.36 -5.73 16.99
C ASN A 143 -7.04 -5.22 18.40
N ASP A 144 -6.73 -3.92 18.48
CA ASP A 144 -6.63 -3.19 19.74
C ASP A 144 -7.95 -3.28 20.51
N GLU A 145 -7.87 -3.13 21.83
CA GLU A 145 -9.04 -3.23 22.68
C GLU A 145 -10.05 -2.11 22.40
N PHE A 146 -11.31 -2.48 22.19
CA PHE A 146 -12.39 -1.52 21.94
C PHE A 146 -13.63 -1.77 22.84
N GLU A 147 -14.54 -0.81 22.85
CA GLU A 147 -15.85 -0.91 23.51
C GLU A 147 -16.94 -1.15 22.45
N VAL A 148 -17.92 -2.00 22.78
CA VAL A 148 -19.13 -2.20 21.97
C VAL A 148 -20.34 -2.10 22.88
N ARG A 149 -21.16 -1.09 22.67
CA ARG A 149 -22.39 -0.85 23.43
C ARG A 149 -23.50 -1.84 23.05
N PRO A 150 -24.56 -1.96 23.87
CA PRO A 150 -25.73 -2.75 23.50
C PRO A 150 -26.27 -2.34 22.14
N HIS A 151 -26.56 -3.32 21.28
CA HIS A 151 -27.11 -3.12 19.92
C HIS A 151 -26.24 -2.27 19.00
N GLU A 152 -24.98 -2.00 19.37
CA GLU A 152 -24.04 -1.26 18.54
C GLU A 152 -23.35 -2.18 17.53
N THR A 153 -23.11 -1.61 16.34
CA THR A 153 -22.21 -2.20 15.35
C THR A 153 -21.03 -1.25 15.20
N ILE A 154 -19.83 -1.77 15.38
CA ILE A 154 -18.60 -1.03 15.13
C ILE A 154 -17.88 -1.61 13.92
N THR A 155 -17.08 -0.77 13.27
CA THR A 155 -16.19 -1.16 12.18
C THR A 155 -14.76 -0.88 12.65
N PRO A 156 -14.01 -1.90 13.09
CA PRO A 156 -12.58 -1.75 13.37
C PRO A 156 -11.82 -1.28 12.13
N ASP A 157 -10.59 -0.81 12.34
CA ASP A 157 -9.72 -0.36 11.25
C ASP A 157 -9.52 -1.48 10.21
N ALA A 158 -9.62 -1.10 8.94
CA ALA A 158 -9.49 -2.02 7.83
C ALA A 158 -8.06 -2.51 7.71
N VAL A 159 -7.89 -3.81 7.44
CA VAL A 159 -6.56 -4.43 7.42
C VAL A 159 -6.13 -4.70 5.98
N PRO A 160 -5.05 -4.08 5.48
CA PRO A 160 -4.55 -4.32 4.13
C PRO A 160 -3.90 -5.69 4.04
N LEU A 161 -4.46 -6.56 3.20
CA LEU A 161 -4.01 -7.93 3.00
C LEU A 161 -3.76 -8.20 1.52
N THR A 162 -2.72 -8.97 1.23
CA THR A 162 -2.47 -9.54 -0.10
C THR A 162 -2.74 -11.04 -0.07
N LEU A 163 -3.29 -11.55 -1.17
CA LEU A 163 -3.69 -12.94 -1.34
C LEU A 163 -2.96 -13.49 -2.56
N SER A 164 -2.29 -14.63 -2.41
CA SER A 164 -1.67 -15.36 -3.52
C SER A 164 -2.47 -16.61 -3.93
N ASP A 165 -3.54 -16.92 -3.20
CA ASP A 165 -4.44 -18.04 -3.53
C ASP A 165 -5.16 -17.82 -4.86
N GLY A 166 -5.50 -18.92 -5.54
CA GLY A 166 -6.16 -18.89 -6.84
C GLY A 166 -7.52 -18.19 -6.78
N MET A 167 -7.86 -17.43 -7.83
CA MET A 167 -9.18 -16.82 -7.99
C MET A 167 -10.29 -17.86 -7.83
N GLY A 168 -11.34 -17.51 -7.07
CA GLY A 168 -12.45 -18.41 -6.75
C GLY A 168 -12.20 -19.31 -5.54
N ALA A 169 -11.05 -19.20 -4.87
CA ALA A 169 -10.83 -19.89 -3.60
C ALA A 169 -11.74 -19.33 -2.50
N GLU A 170 -12.24 -20.22 -1.65
CA GLU A 170 -12.96 -19.87 -0.42
C GLU A 170 -12.05 -20.11 0.78
N LEU A 171 -11.71 -19.03 1.50
CA LEU A 171 -10.93 -19.09 2.71
C LEU A 171 -11.87 -19.02 3.90
N THR A 172 -11.92 -20.10 4.69
CA THR A 172 -12.71 -20.11 5.93
C THR A 172 -11.90 -19.48 7.05
N ALA A 173 -12.15 -18.20 7.32
CA ALA A 173 -11.56 -17.51 8.44
C ALA A 173 -12.22 -17.95 9.75
N THR A 174 -11.42 -18.00 10.81
CA THR A 174 -11.90 -18.25 12.17
C THR A 174 -11.67 -17.00 13.00
N TRP A 175 -12.58 -16.70 13.93
CA TRP A 175 -12.42 -15.56 14.82
C TRP A 175 -12.67 -15.97 16.26
N SER A 176 -12.08 -15.22 17.18
CA SER A 176 -12.41 -15.30 18.60
C SER A 176 -12.40 -13.92 19.24
N ALA A 177 -13.32 -13.70 20.17
CA ALA A 177 -13.43 -12.47 20.94
C ALA A 177 -13.50 -12.74 22.44
N THR A 178 -12.84 -11.89 23.21
CA THR A 178 -12.92 -11.85 24.68
C THR A 178 -13.25 -10.43 25.12
N ALA A 179 -13.90 -10.26 26.28
CA ALA A 179 -14.15 -8.94 26.87
C ALA A 179 -13.73 -8.93 28.34
N ALA A 180 -13.21 -7.81 28.83
CA ALA A 180 -12.63 -7.71 30.19
C ALA A 180 -13.61 -8.10 31.31
N GLN A 181 -14.91 -7.88 31.10
CA GLN A 181 -15.96 -8.10 32.10
C GLN A 181 -16.65 -9.47 31.97
N VAL A 182 -16.30 -10.27 30.95
CA VAL A 182 -16.94 -11.55 30.67
C VAL A 182 -15.93 -12.67 30.87
N ARG A 183 -16.27 -13.64 31.74
CA ARG A 183 -15.51 -14.89 31.83
C ARG A 183 -15.93 -15.82 30.71
N GLY A 184 -15.23 -15.72 29.58
CA GLY A 184 -15.48 -16.58 28.43
C GLY A 184 -14.78 -16.08 27.18
N ARG A 185 -14.87 -16.90 26.14
CA ARG A 185 -14.46 -16.58 24.77
C ARG A 185 -15.62 -16.91 23.86
N LEU A 186 -15.93 -16.00 22.95
CA LEU A 186 -16.80 -16.28 21.81
C LEU A 186 -15.92 -16.62 20.62
N ASP A 187 -16.39 -17.53 19.78
CA ASP A 187 -15.71 -17.91 18.55
C ASP A 187 -16.71 -18.23 17.45
N GLY A 188 -16.22 -18.16 16.22
CA GLY A 188 -17.02 -18.46 15.04
C GLY A 188 -16.15 -18.47 13.79
N THR A 189 -16.82 -18.57 12.65
CA THR A 189 -16.19 -18.58 11.34
C THR A 189 -16.95 -17.72 10.35
N PHE A 190 -16.25 -17.26 9.31
CA PHE A 190 -16.86 -16.64 8.13
C PHE A 190 -16.03 -17.00 6.90
N VAL A 191 -16.63 -16.86 5.72
CA VAL A 191 -16.00 -17.21 4.45
C VAL A 191 -15.56 -15.95 3.73
N LEU A 192 -14.30 -15.92 3.30
CA LEU A 192 -13.75 -14.94 2.39
C LEU A 192 -13.65 -15.57 1.00
N VAL A 193 -14.22 -14.91 0.00
CA VAL A 193 -14.18 -15.36 -1.40
C VAL A 193 -13.11 -14.57 -2.13
N VAL A 194 -12.08 -15.25 -2.63
CA VAL A 194 -11.01 -14.63 -3.41
C VAL A 194 -11.55 -14.30 -4.80
N THR A 195 -11.59 -13.01 -5.13
CA THR A 195 -12.08 -12.52 -6.42
C THR A 195 -10.96 -11.89 -7.23
N ALA A 196 -11.14 -11.81 -8.56
CA ALA A 196 -10.21 -11.08 -9.41
C ALA A 196 -10.19 -9.61 -9.01
N SER A 197 -8.98 -9.06 -8.80
CA SER A 197 -8.83 -7.63 -8.55
C SER A 197 -9.36 -6.82 -9.73
N THR A 198 -10.16 -5.80 -9.46
CA THR A 198 -10.59 -4.79 -10.44
C THR A 198 -9.68 -3.56 -10.43
N LEU A 199 -8.57 -3.60 -9.69
CA LEU A 199 -7.59 -2.53 -9.67
C LEU A 199 -6.95 -2.37 -11.05
N ASP A 200 -7.19 -1.22 -11.68
CA ASP A 200 -6.57 -0.87 -12.94
C ASP A 200 -5.25 -0.12 -12.69
N LEU A 201 -4.19 -0.61 -13.34
CA LEU A 201 -2.84 -0.07 -13.30
C LEU A 201 -2.38 0.42 -14.68
N SER A 202 -3.28 0.46 -15.67
CA SER A 202 -2.93 0.84 -17.05
C SER A 202 -2.58 2.32 -17.22
N ASP A 203 -3.07 3.18 -16.33
CA ASP A 203 -2.90 4.64 -16.33
C ASP A 203 -1.96 5.12 -15.21
N LEU A 204 -1.05 4.26 -14.73
CA LEU A 204 -0.05 4.65 -13.74
C LEU A 204 0.88 5.77 -14.23
N ASP A 205 1.00 5.95 -15.54
CA ASP A 205 1.79 6.99 -16.18
C ASP A 205 1.05 8.34 -16.33
N THR A 206 -0.25 8.36 -16.05
CA THR A 206 -1.12 9.52 -16.27
C THR A 206 -1.37 10.29 -14.97
N PHE A 207 -1.82 11.54 -15.07
CA PHE A 207 -2.22 12.41 -13.96
C PHE A 207 -3.61 12.99 -14.25
#